data_AF-A0A0C1ZP27-F1
#
_entry.id   AF-A0A0C1ZP27-F1
#
_cell.length_a   1.000
_cell.length_b   1.000
_cell.length_c   1.000
_cell.angle_alpha   90.00
_cell.angle_beta   90.00
_cell.angle_gamma   90.00
#
_symmetry.space_group_name_H-M   'P 1'
#
loop_
_entity.id
_entity.type
_entity.pdbx_description
1 polymer ?
#
loop_
_entity_poly.entity_id
_entity_poly.type
_entity_poly.pdbx_seq_one_letter_code
_entity_poly.pdbx_strand_id
1 'polypeptide(L)'
;MQIHGYGETDVGRSRAHNEDYVLVEPALGLFVVCDGMGGHAAGEVASETAAKAVHRHVASQNHILSGFDGSQQACEAVEGLLRTAIQGASAEVFDLARAGQGRHGMGTTCIALIVVGGKGFMGHVGDSRMYMVRDGRVWQLSQDHTFFNDAVRNGMMSFEEARSSPWANMVTRGVGIQRSVAVDTLVFDVVANDTLLLCSDGLTAYMQEHHEIASVLSDPALPGLPKKLVRLANERGGGDNISAIVVRGVTEMPARSDDDARRVQVTQNLQTLRHIALFMDLGDPEIVRLFNKFQAFEHPPGAVIIKEGDDTDSMFVIVEGDVQIVRAGKVVASLTRGAHFGEMGLLNQRPRSATVTVTSPTQILVLERRAFNEVLREDTGLAAKLLYKLAQILSLRLDESFQGDATEHAERKTLELGVLSPFRPRW
;
A
#
# COMPACT_ATOMS: atom_id res chain seq x y z
N MET A 1 -22.06 4.24 -2.34
CA MET A 1 -21.08 4.96 -3.17
C MET A 1 -21.13 4.37 -4.58
N GLN A 2 -21.34 5.19 -5.60
CA GLN A 2 -21.23 4.75 -7.00
C GLN A 2 -19.77 4.88 -7.46
N ILE A 3 -19.33 3.93 -8.29
CA ILE A 3 -17.97 3.92 -8.83
C ILE A 3 -18.02 4.32 -10.30
N HIS A 4 -17.28 5.37 -10.64
CA HIS A 4 -17.08 5.79 -12.02
C HIS A 4 -15.62 5.57 -12.38
N GLY A 5 -15.36 4.94 -13.51
CA GLY A 5 -14.00 4.76 -14.02
C GLY A 5 -13.93 4.96 -15.52
N TYR A 6 -12.83 5.55 -15.97
CA TYR A 6 -12.55 5.84 -17.37
C TYR A 6 -11.10 5.49 -17.67
N GLY A 7 -10.84 4.93 -18.85
CA GLY A 7 -9.52 4.54 -19.29
C GLY A 7 -9.15 5.20 -20.61
N GLU A 8 -7.85 5.44 -20.81
CA GLU A 8 -7.26 5.84 -22.08
C GLU A 8 -5.94 5.10 -22.27
N THR A 9 -5.62 4.74 -23.50
CA THR A 9 -4.34 4.18 -23.91
C THR A 9 -3.90 4.81 -25.23
N ASP A 10 -2.62 5.10 -25.37
CA ASP A 10 -2.03 5.71 -26.56
C ASP A 10 -0.67 5.07 -26.86
N VAL A 11 -0.35 4.98 -28.16
CA VAL A 11 0.89 4.37 -28.64
C VAL A 11 2.14 5.16 -28.21
N GLY A 12 2.00 6.43 -27.85
CA GLY A 12 3.11 7.33 -27.60
C GLY A 12 3.61 8.00 -28.88
N ARG A 13 4.84 8.52 -28.82
CA ARG A 13 5.52 9.19 -29.95
C ARG A 13 6.59 8.33 -30.61
N SER A 14 7.16 7.38 -29.88
CA SER A 14 8.34 6.63 -30.32
C SER A 14 8.06 5.19 -30.73
N ARG A 15 6.96 4.58 -30.25
CA ARG A 15 6.60 3.19 -30.56
C ARG A 15 5.75 3.13 -31.85
N ALA A 16 5.84 2.02 -32.56
CA ALA A 16 5.04 1.77 -33.78
C ALA A 16 3.69 1.11 -33.49
N HIS A 17 3.60 0.38 -32.37
CA HIS A 17 2.43 -0.38 -31.95
C HIS A 17 2.18 -0.13 -30.47
N ASN A 18 0.91 -0.28 -30.07
CA ASN A 18 0.51 -0.21 -28.68
C ASN A 18 0.43 -1.62 -28.11
N GLU A 19 1.32 -1.92 -27.18
CA GLU A 19 1.38 -3.20 -26.47
C GLU A 19 0.68 -3.13 -25.11
N ASP A 20 0.19 -1.95 -24.70
CA ASP A 20 -0.65 -1.80 -23.52
C ASP A 20 -2.10 -2.21 -23.80
N TYR A 21 -2.77 -2.69 -22.74
CA TYR A 21 -4.20 -2.95 -22.75
C TYR A 21 -4.86 -2.41 -21.48
N VAL A 22 -6.00 -1.71 -21.66
CA VAL A 22 -6.83 -1.18 -20.56
C VAL A 22 -8.19 -1.85 -20.57
N LEU A 23 -8.66 -2.27 -19.39
CA LEU A 23 -9.99 -2.84 -19.18
C LEU A 23 -10.73 -2.06 -18.11
N VAL A 24 -11.93 -1.59 -18.45
CA VAL A 24 -12.82 -0.82 -17.57
C VAL A 24 -14.17 -1.52 -17.55
N GLU A 25 -14.49 -2.18 -16.44
CA GLU A 25 -15.75 -2.92 -16.24
C GLU A 25 -16.45 -2.46 -14.96
N PRO A 26 -17.17 -1.31 -14.99
CA PRO A 26 -17.81 -0.73 -13.82
C PRO A 26 -18.88 -1.63 -13.20
N ALA A 27 -19.52 -2.53 -13.97
CA ALA A 27 -20.57 -3.42 -13.42
C ALA A 27 -20.00 -4.46 -12.45
N LEU A 28 -18.73 -4.84 -12.62
CA LEU A 28 -17.97 -5.68 -11.68
C LEU A 28 -17.11 -4.85 -10.72
N GLY A 29 -17.10 -3.53 -10.86
CA GLY A 29 -16.13 -2.66 -10.19
C GLY A 29 -14.67 -3.00 -10.53
N LEU A 30 -14.41 -3.61 -11.69
CA LEU A 30 -13.11 -4.15 -12.10
C LEU A 30 -12.42 -3.21 -13.09
N PHE A 31 -11.14 -2.93 -12.84
CA PHE A 31 -10.29 -2.13 -13.69
C PHE A 31 -8.92 -2.78 -13.81
N VAL A 32 -8.36 -2.88 -15.02
CA VAL A 32 -7.08 -3.56 -15.25
C VAL A 32 -6.25 -2.77 -16.26
N VAL A 33 -4.96 -2.59 -15.96
CA VAL A 33 -3.94 -2.13 -16.91
C VAL A 33 -2.88 -3.21 -17.03
N CYS A 34 -2.56 -3.57 -18.26
CA CYS A 34 -1.50 -4.51 -18.60
C CYS A 34 -0.57 -3.84 -19.60
N ASP A 35 0.72 -3.85 -19.33
CA ASP A 35 1.79 -3.34 -20.19
C ASP A 35 2.51 -4.52 -20.82
N GLY A 36 2.37 -4.68 -22.13
CA GLY A 36 2.83 -5.84 -22.87
C GLY A 36 4.31 -5.73 -23.23
N MET A 37 5.07 -6.80 -22.95
CA MET A 37 6.47 -6.92 -23.33
C MET A 37 6.71 -8.13 -24.24
N GLY A 38 7.43 -7.89 -25.33
CA GLY A 38 7.82 -8.93 -26.28
C GLY A 38 8.40 -8.33 -27.56
N GLY A 39 9.15 -9.11 -28.34
CA GLY A 39 9.54 -8.70 -29.69
C GLY A 39 8.40 -8.91 -30.69
N HIS A 40 8.23 -8.02 -31.67
CA HIS A 40 7.10 -8.00 -32.63
C HIS A 40 5.73 -7.87 -31.92
N ALA A 41 4.63 -8.29 -32.55
CA ALA A 41 3.25 -8.19 -32.00
C ALA A 41 2.96 -9.18 -30.85
N ALA A 42 3.95 -9.48 -30.01
CA ALA A 42 3.83 -10.44 -28.92
C ALA A 42 3.37 -9.78 -27.61
N GLY A 43 3.75 -8.51 -27.36
CA GLY A 43 3.34 -7.75 -26.18
C GLY A 43 1.84 -7.46 -26.16
N GLU A 44 1.29 -6.92 -27.26
CA GLU A 44 -0.16 -6.67 -27.45
C GLU A 44 -1.00 -7.92 -27.14
N VAL A 45 -0.60 -9.07 -27.67
CA VAL A 45 -1.30 -10.34 -27.45
C VAL A 45 -1.23 -10.75 -25.97
N ALA A 46 -0.08 -10.55 -25.32
CA ALA A 46 0.09 -10.90 -23.92
C ALA A 46 -0.76 -10.03 -22.98
N SER A 47 -0.73 -8.71 -23.16
CA SER A 47 -1.48 -7.75 -22.33
C SER A 47 -2.99 -7.92 -22.48
N GLU A 48 -3.48 -8.04 -23.72
CA GLU A 48 -4.90 -8.29 -23.99
C GLU A 48 -5.37 -9.63 -23.40
N THR A 49 -4.58 -10.70 -23.60
CA THR A 49 -4.91 -12.03 -23.07
C THR A 49 -4.98 -12.01 -21.55
N ALA A 50 -4.01 -11.36 -20.89
CA ALA A 50 -3.99 -11.27 -19.44
C ALA A 50 -5.22 -10.53 -18.89
N ALA A 51 -5.52 -9.34 -19.42
CA ALA A 51 -6.66 -8.53 -18.99
C ALA A 51 -8.00 -9.28 -19.20
N LYS A 52 -8.17 -9.95 -20.34
CA LYS A 52 -9.37 -10.75 -20.64
C LYS A 52 -9.47 -11.99 -19.74
N ALA A 53 -8.35 -12.63 -19.42
CA ALA A 53 -8.33 -13.77 -18.50
C ALA A 53 -8.76 -13.34 -17.08
N VAL A 54 -8.23 -12.22 -16.58
CA VAL A 54 -8.65 -11.63 -15.30
C VAL A 54 -10.14 -11.35 -15.29
N HIS A 55 -10.65 -10.64 -16.32
CA HIS A 55 -12.07 -10.34 -16.43
C HIS A 55 -12.95 -11.60 -16.45
N ARG A 56 -12.62 -12.61 -17.27
CA ARG A 56 -13.41 -13.85 -17.32
C ARG A 56 -13.46 -14.56 -15.97
N HIS A 57 -12.33 -14.63 -15.26
CA HIS A 57 -12.29 -15.28 -13.96
C HIS A 57 -13.16 -14.53 -12.93
N VAL A 58 -12.99 -13.21 -12.82
CA VAL A 58 -13.77 -12.36 -11.91
C VAL A 58 -15.27 -12.42 -12.25
N ALA A 59 -15.64 -12.29 -13.53
CA ALA A 59 -17.03 -12.39 -13.98
C ALA A 59 -17.65 -13.74 -13.63
N SER A 60 -16.91 -14.85 -13.77
CA SER A 60 -17.41 -16.18 -13.42
C SER A 60 -17.68 -16.37 -11.92
N GLN A 61 -17.06 -15.53 -11.08
CA GLN A 61 -17.18 -15.56 -9.61
C GLN A 61 -17.88 -14.31 -9.06
N ASN A 62 -18.71 -13.64 -9.87
CA ASN A 62 -19.40 -12.40 -9.49
C ASN A 62 -20.26 -12.52 -8.21
N HIS A 63 -20.68 -13.74 -7.83
CA HIS A 63 -21.39 -13.99 -6.58
C HIS A 63 -20.60 -13.53 -5.34
N ILE A 64 -19.26 -13.63 -5.36
CA ILE A 64 -18.37 -13.15 -4.29
C ILE A 64 -18.48 -11.62 -4.14
N LEU A 65 -18.57 -10.89 -5.25
CA LEU A 65 -18.70 -9.43 -5.25
C LEU A 65 -20.12 -9.00 -4.86
N SER A 66 -21.14 -9.65 -5.40
CA SER A 66 -22.54 -9.33 -5.10
C SER A 66 -22.94 -9.64 -3.65
N GLY A 67 -22.28 -10.62 -3.01
CA GLY A 67 -22.49 -11.02 -1.62
C GLY A 67 -21.55 -10.32 -0.63
N PHE A 68 -20.81 -9.30 -1.06
CA PHE A 68 -19.81 -8.64 -0.23
C PHE A 68 -20.45 -7.88 0.93
N ASP A 69 -20.15 -8.29 2.17
CA ASP A 69 -20.67 -7.71 3.41
C ASP A 69 -19.65 -6.85 4.17
N GLY A 70 -18.43 -6.71 3.65
CA GLY A 70 -17.34 -5.97 4.28
C GLY A 70 -16.66 -6.69 5.45
N SER A 71 -17.06 -7.93 5.77
CA SER A 71 -16.38 -8.75 6.78
C SER A 71 -14.95 -9.09 6.36
N GLN A 72 -14.11 -9.47 7.34
CA GLN A 72 -12.75 -9.94 7.06
C GLN A 72 -12.76 -11.13 6.09
N GLN A 73 -13.68 -12.07 6.26
CA GLN A 73 -13.81 -13.24 5.39
C GLN A 73 -14.19 -12.84 3.96
N ALA A 74 -15.10 -11.87 3.79
CA ALA A 74 -15.44 -11.35 2.47
C ALA A 74 -14.25 -10.61 1.82
N CYS A 75 -13.46 -9.86 2.60
CA CYS A 75 -12.24 -9.23 2.11
C CYS A 75 -11.22 -10.27 1.61
N GLU A 76 -10.97 -11.31 2.40
CA GLU A 76 -10.06 -12.41 2.04
C GLU A 76 -10.54 -13.15 0.78
N ALA A 77 -11.86 -13.32 0.61
CA ALA A 77 -12.44 -13.96 -0.58
C ALA A 77 -12.23 -13.13 -1.86
N VAL A 78 -12.43 -11.81 -1.81
CA VAL A 78 -12.19 -10.93 -2.97
C VAL A 78 -10.70 -10.82 -3.29
N GLU A 79 -9.86 -10.74 -2.26
CA GLU A 79 -8.40 -10.74 -2.42
C GLU A 79 -7.92 -12.05 -3.08
N GLY A 80 -8.40 -13.19 -2.59
CA GLY A 80 -8.13 -14.51 -3.17
C GLY A 80 -8.62 -14.63 -4.61
N LEU A 81 -9.82 -14.12 -4.91
CA LEU A 81 -10.37 -14.07 -6.26
C LEU A 81 -9.42 -13.35 -7.24
N LEU A 82 -8.97 -12.16 -6.87
CA LEU A 82 -8.10 -11.36 -7.73
C LEU A 82 -6.71 -12.00 -7.89
N ARG A 83 -6.16 -12.57 -6.82
CA ARG A 83 -4.91 -13.35 -6.84
C ARG A 83 -5.01 -14.51 -7.82
N THR A 84 -6.06 -15.33 -7.72
CA THR A 84 -6.28 -16.48 -8.60
C THR A 84 -6.53 -16.05 -10.05
N ALA A 85 -7.24 -14.94 -10.27
CA ALA A 85 -7.46 -14.39 -11.61
C ALA A 85 -6.14 -14.06 -12.33
N ILE A 86 -5.22 -13.35 -11.65
CA ILE A 86 -3.92 -12.95 -12.23
C ILE A 86 -2.99 -14.18 -12.39
N GLN A 87 -3.02 -15.13 -11.46
CA GLN A 87 -2.29 -16.39 -11.60
C GLN A 87 -2.77 -17.21 -12.80
N GLY A 88 -4.10 -17.29 -13.00
CA GLY A 88 -4.70 -17.92 -14.17
C GLY A 88 -4.32 -17.23 -15.47
N ALA A 89 -4.32 -15.89 -15.48
CA ALA A 89 -3.84 -15.10 -16.61
C ALA A 89 -2.38 -15.42 -16.96
N SER A 90 -1.51 -15.57 -15.96
CA SER A 90 -0.11 -15.95 -16.20
C SER A 90 0.02 -17.33 -16.84
N ALA A 91 -0.77 -18.30 -16.40
CA ALA A 91 -0.77 -19.63 -16.99
C ALA A 91 -1.23 -19.60 -18.45
N GLU A 92 -2.29 -18.85 -18.76
CA GLU A 92 -2.84 -18.72 -20.10
C GLU A 92 -1.87 -18.03 -21.07
N VAL A 93 -1.28 -16.91 -20.68
CA VAL A 93 -0.27 -16.21 -21.49
C VAL A 93 0.94 -17.12 -21.71
N PHE A 94 1.43 -17.80 -20.67
CA PHE A 94 2.56 -18.72 -20.80
C PHE A 94 2.27 -19.88 -21.77
N ASP A 95 1.09 -20.50 -21.65
CA ASP A 95 0.70 -21.63 -22.50
C ASP A 95 0.51 -21.16 -23.96
N LEU A 96 -0.02 -19.95 -24.19
CA LEU A 96 -0.12 -19.33 -25.51
C LEU A 96 1.26 -19.01 -26.12
N ALA A 97 2.20 -18.50 -25.32
CA ALA A 97 3.57 -18.18 -25.72
C ALA A 97 4.33 -19.44 -26.20
N ARG A 98 4.06 -20.59 -25.59
CA ARG A 98 4.67 -21.88 -25.96
C ARG A 98 4.06 -22.49 -27.22
N ALA A 99 2.79 -22.23 -27.51
CA ALA A 99 2.09 -22.78 -28.67
C ALA A 99 2.37 -22.00 -29.97
N GLY A 100 2.68 -20.70 -29.88
CA GLY A 100 2.88 -19.82 -31.04
C GLY A 100 4.31 -19.80 -31.59
N GLN A 101 4.47 -19.93 -32.91
CA GLN A 101 5.75 -19.67 -33.57
C GLN A 101 6.09 -18.17 -33.47
N GLY A 102 7.25 -17.83 -32.91
CA GLY A 102 7.72 -16.44 -32.78
C GLY A 102 7.17 -15.64 -31.59
N ARG A 103 6.46 -16.28 -30.65
CA ARG A 103 5.91 -15.66 -29.43
C ARG A 103 6.63 -16.08 -28.15
N HIS A 104 7.82 -16.67 -28.29
CA HIS A 104 8.63 -17.09 -27.15
C HIS A 104 9.03 -15.90 -26.29
N GLY A 105 8.75 -15.98 -25.00
CA GLY A 105 9.10 -14.94 -24.04
C GLY A 105 8.14 -13.75 -24.01
N MET A 106 6.97 -13.84 -24.66
CA MET A 106 5.93 -12.81 -24.47
C MET A 106 5.47 -12.79 -23.01
N GLY A 107 5.28 -11.59 -22.49
CA GLY A 107 4.82 -11.39 -21.13
C GLY A 107 4.16 -10.03 -21.00
N THR A 108 3.64 -9.74 -19.83
CA THR A 108 3.02 -8.45 -19.57
C THR A 108 3.06 -8.15 -18.07
N THR A 109 2.95 -6.88 -17.70
CA THR A 109 2.56 -6.49 -16.35
C THR A 109 1.06 -6.74 -16.14
N CYS A 110 0.60 -6.63 -14.90
CA CYS A 110 -0.81 -6.57 -14.59
C CYS A 110 -0.99 -5.79 -13.29
N ILE A 111 -1.66 -4.64 -13.36
CA ILE A 111 -2.21 -3.95 -12.19
C ILE A 111 -3.73 -3.97 -12.32
N ALA A 112 -4.39 -4.57 -11.34
CA ALA A 112 -5.83 -4.74 -11.32
C ALA A 112 -6.43 -4.18 -10.03
N LEU A 113 -7.62 -3.61 -10.14
CA LEU A 113 -8.41 -3.05 -9.04
C LEU A 113 -9.82 -3.62 -9.09
N ILE A 114 -10.31 -4.12 -7.95
CA ILE A 114 -11.74 -4.31 -7.71
C ILE A 114 -12.18 -3.31 -6.64
N VAL A 115 -13.27 -2.59 -6.88
CA VAL A 115 -13.91 -1.72 -5.88
C VAL A 115 -15.31 -2.23 -5.55
N VAL A 116 -15.53 -2.62 -4.29
CA VAL A 116 -16.81 -3.15 -3.80
C VAL A 116 -17.02 -2.78 -2.34
N GLY A 117 -18.23 -2.36 -1.98
CA GLY A 117 -18.60 -2.08 -0.58
C GLY A 117 -17.73 -1.04 0.15
N GLY A 118 -17.16 -0.06 -0.56
CA GLY A 118 -16.24 0.92 0.05
C GLY A 118 -14.84 0.38 0.34
N LYS A 119 -14.49 -0.77 -0.23
CA LYS A 119 -13.13 -1.34 -0.20
C LYS A 119 -12.56 -1.40 -1.61
N GLY A 120 -11.25 -1.17 -1.71
CA GLY A 120 -10.45 -1.40 -2.89
C GLY A 120 -9.56 -2.61 -2.70
N PHE A 121 -9.46 -3.45 -3.73
CA PHE A 121 -8.63 -4.65 -3.77
C PHE A 121 -7.69 -4.55 -4.96
N MET A 122 -6.40 -4.38 -4.68
CA MET A 122 -5.34 -4.35 -5.68
C MET A 122 -4.73 -5.72 -5.87
N GLY A 123 -4.45 -6.09 -7.12
CA GLY A 123 -3.60 -7.20 -7.49
C GLY A 123 -2.54 -6.71 -8.47
N HIS A 124 -1.27 -6.98 -8.19
CA HIS A 124 -0.15 -6.34 -8.88
C HIS A 124 0.96 -7.32 -9.24
N VAL A 125 1.42 -7.24 -10.48
CA VAL A 125 2.61 -7.90 -11.03
C VAL A 125 3.27 -6.96 -12.05
N GLY A 126 4.51 -6.53 -11.80
CA GLY A 126 5.31 -5.76 -12.76
C GLY A 126 5.62 -4.39 -12.19
N ASP A 127 5.73 -3.39 -13.04
CA ASP A 127 6.10 -2.01 -12.70
C ASP A 127 5.04 -0.97 -13.10
N SER A 128 3.93 -1.39 -13.67
CA SER A 128 2.72 -0.56 -13.75
C SER A 128 2.20 -0.23 -12.35
N ARG A 129 1.74 1.01 -12.14
CA ARG A 129 1.48 1.53 -10.80
C ARG A 129 0.02 1.80 -10.50
N MET A 130 -0.30 1.76 -9.21
CA MET A 130 -1.56 2.24 -8.66
C MET A 130 -1.31 3.35 -7.64
N TYR A 131 -2.07 4.43 -7.76
CA TYR A 131 -2.06 5.57 -6.84
C TYR A 131 -3.46 5.83 -6.30
N MET A 132 -3.53 6.34 -5.07
CA MET A 132 -4.73 6.91 -4.47
C MET A 132 -4.48 8.36 -4.10
N VAL A 133 -5.35 9.25 -4.56
CA VAL A 133 -5.38 10.65 -4.14
C VAL A 133 -6.51 10.84 -3.14
N ARG A 134 -6.14 11.17 -1.90
CA ARG A 134 -7.05 11.45 -0.79
C ARG A 134 -6.64 12.74 -0.11
N ASP A 135 -7.58 13.68 0.00
CA ASP A 135 -7.38 14.99 0.62
C ASP A 135 -6.11 15.71 0.10
N GLY A 136 -5.92 15.66 -1.22
CA GLY A 136 -4.78 16.27 -1.92
C GLY A 136 -3.44 15.54 -1.77
N ARG A 137 -3.39 14.41 -1.06
CA ARG A 137 -2.19 13.59 -0.91
C ARG A 137 -2.22 12.38 -1.81
N VAL A 138 -1.08 12.07 -2.43
CA VAL A 138 -0.88 10.87 -3.24
C VAL A 138 -0.27 9.76 -2.38
N TRP A 139 -0.90 8.60 -2.43
CA TRP A 139 -0.42 7.34 -1.86
C TRP A 139 -0.12 6.40 -3.03
N GLN A 140 1.13 5.98 -3.18
CA GLN A 140 1.44 4.89 -4.11
C GLN A 140 1.06 3.57 -3.44
N LEU A 141 0.11 2.84 -4.02
CA LEU A 141 -0.43 1.60 -3.45
C LEU A 141 0.33 0.35 -3.93
N SER A 142 0.95 0.43 -5.11
CA SER A 142 1.80 -0.64 -5.66
C SER A 142 3.28 -0.40 -5.37
N GLN A 143 4.08 -1.46 -5.41
CA GLN A 143 5.54 -1.37 -5.37
C GLN A 143 6.09 -2.12 -6.59
N ASP A 144 6.84 -1.43 -7.44
CA ASP A 144 7.28 -2.02 -8.71
C ASP A 144 8.17 -3.23 -8.47
N HIS A 145 7.93 -4.30 -9.21
CA HIS A 145 8.77 -5.48 -9.27
C HIS A 145 9.93 -5.25 -10.24
N THR A 146 10.83 -4.33 -9.88
CA THR A 146 12.07 -4.04 -10.59
C THR A 146 13.27 -4.47 -9.76
N PHE A 147 14.41 -4.70 -10.42
CA PHE A 147 15.65 -5.09 -9.73
C PHE A 147 16.02 -4.09 -8.63
N PHE A 148 15.86 -2.79 -8.90
CA PHE A 148 16.08 -1.74 -7.91
C PHE A 148 15.24 -1.96 -6.64
N ASN A 149 13.92 -2.08 -6.80
CA ASN A 149 13.01 -2.22 -5.67
C ASN A 149 13.22 -3.55 -4.93
N ASP A 150 13.42 -4.65 -5.64
CA ASP A 150 13.67 -5.96 -5.04
C ASP A 150 14.99 -6.01 -4.27
N ALA A 151 16.06 -5.41 -4.79
CA ALA A 151 17.36 -5.37 -4.13
C ALA A 151 17.30 -4.58 -2.81
N VAL A 152 16.61 -3.43 -2.80
CA VAL A 152 16.41 -2.62 -1.59
C VAL A 152 15.47 -3.31 -0.60
N ARG A 153 14.32 -3.82 -1.06
CA ARG A 153 13.30 -4.48 -0.22
C ARG A 153 13.87 -5.68 0.52
N ASN A 154 14.72 -6.46 -0.13
CA ASN A 154 15.33 -7.65 0.46
C ASN A 154 16.65 -7.35 1.21
N GLY A 155 17.07 -6.08 1.31
CA GLY A 155 18.31 -5.69 1.98
C GLY A 155 19.58 -6.22 1.29
N MET A 156 19.50 -6.56 -0.01
CA MET A 156 20.63 -7.06 -0.79
C MET A 156 21.59 -5.93 -1.19
N MET A 157 21.07 -4.73 -1.38
CA MET A 157 21.82 -3.53 -1.74
C MET A 157 21.26 -2.32 -0.97
N SER A 158 22.12 -1.34 -0.71
CA SER A 158 21.63 -0.03 -0.26
C SER A 158 20.82 0.66 -1.37
N PHE A 159 20.00 1.64 -0.97
CA PHE A 159 19.22 2.45 -1.91
C PHE A 159 20.09 3.09 -3.01
N GLU A 160 21.25 3.66 -2.65
CA GLU A 160 22.13 4.34 -3.59
C GLU A 160 22.76 3.37 -4.59
N GLU A 161 23.25 2.22 -4.11
CA GLU A 161 23.83 1.16 -4.96
C GLU A 161 22.79 0.63 -5.95
N ALA A 162 21.61 0.26 -5.45
CA ALA A 162 20.54 -0.29 -6.28
C ALA A 162 20.11 0.72 -7.35
N ARG A 163 19.97 2.01 -7.00
CA ARG A 163 19.55 3.07 -7.94
C ARG A 163 20.58 3.30 -9.05
N SER A 164 21.87 3.15 -8.74
CA SER A 164 22.96 3.32 -9.71
C SER A 164 23.19 2.10 -10.61
N SER A 165 22.50 0.98 -10.33
CA SER A 165 22.65 -0.26 -11.09
C SER A 165 22.21 -0.07 -12.55
N PRO A 166 22.95 -0.61 -13.53
CA PRO A 166 22.51 -0.62 -14.93
C PRO A 166 21.23 -1.44 -15.13
N TRP A 167 20.89 -2.31 -14.17
CA TRP A 167 19.70 -3.15 -14.20
C TRP A 167 18.54 -2.56 -13.40
N ALA A 168 18.64 -1.34 -12.86
CA ALA A 168 17.67 -0.77 -11.92
C ALA A 168 16.21 -0.90 -12.38
N ASN A 169 15.94 -0.63 -13.66
CA ASN A 169 14.60 -0.66 -14.25
C ASN A 169 14.20 -2.03 -14.81
N MET A 170 15.03 -3.06 -14.66
CA MET A 170 14.71 -4.39 -15.18
C MET A 170 13.58 -5.01 -14.35
N VAL A 171 12.45 -5.29 -15.00
CA VAL A 171 11.31 -5.99 -14.38
C VAL A 171 11.72 -7.41 -13.98
N THR A 172 11.52 -7.75 -12.71
CA THR A 172 11.86 -9.05 -12.13
C THR A 172 10.67 -10.01 -12.11
N ARG A 173 9.45 -9.49 -12.25
CA ARG A 173 8.22 -10.28 -12.21
C ARG A 173 7.22 -9.82 -13.27
N GLY A 174 6.79 -10.76 -14.12
CA GLY A 174 5.81 -10.51 -15.17
C GLY A 174 4.84 -11.68 -15.33
N VAL A 175 3.63 -11.37 -15.77
CA VAL A 175 2.59 -12.33 -16.17
C VAL A 175 3.00 -12.98 -17.47
N GLY A 176 2.91 -14.31 -17.55
CA GLY A 176 3.18 -15.07 -18.78
C GLY A 176 4.64 -15.45 -19.03
N ILE A 177 5.61 -14.85 -18.32
CA ILE A 177 7.03 -15.25 -18.37
C ILE A 177 7.20 -16.67 -17.80
N GLN A 178 6.52 -16.93 -16.69
CA GLN A 178 6.39 -18.24 -16.07
C GLN A 178 4.91 -18.60 -15.96
N ARG A 179 4.62 -19.91 -15.94
CA ARG A 179 3.24 -20.40 -15.80
C ARG A 179 2.60 -19.98 -14.47
N SER A 180 3.40 -19.91 -13.41
CA SER A 180 2.98 -19.42 -12.09
C SER A 180 3.66 -18.10 -11.78
N VAL A 181 2.92 -17.17 -11.16
CA VAL A 181 3.45 -15.86 -10.76
C VAL A 181 3.02 -15.53 -9.34
N ALA A 182 3.91 -14.90 -8.58
CA ALA A 182 3.58 -14.33 -7.28
C ALA A 182 2.84 -12.99 -7.49
N VAL A 183 1.66 -12.85 -6.90
CA VAL A 183 0.82 -11.66 -7.05
C VAL A 183 0.83 -10.90 -5.74
N ASP A 184 1.25 -9.63 -5.78
CA ASP A 184 1.17 -8.76 -4.61
C ASP A 184 -0.25 -8.21 -4.53
N THR A 185 -0.89 -8.35 -3.38
CA THR A 185 -2.27 -7.90 -3.14
C THR A 185 -2.33 -6.86 -2.04
N LEU A 186 -3.23 -5.89 -2.16
CA LEU A 186 -3.45 -4.90 -1.12
C LEU A 186 -4.94 -4.58 -1.01
N VAL A 187 -5.48 -4.69 0.19
CA VAL A 187 -6.83 -4.22 0.52
C VAL A 187 -6.71 -2.81 1.08
N PHE A 188 -7.67 -1.93 0.83
CA PHE A 188 -7.71 -0.60 1.43
C PHE A 188 -9.14 -0.05 1.48
N ASP A 189 -9.40 0.89 2.39
CA ASP A 189 -10.65 1.64 2.39
C ASP A 189 -10.71 2.61 1.22
N VAL A 190 -11.86 2.68 0.54
CA VAL A 190 -12.20 3.71 -0.45
C VAL A 190 -13.33 4.53 0.12
N VAL A 191 -13.06 5.82 0.33
CA VAL A 191 -14.00 6.78 0.89
C VAL A 191 -14.40 7.81 -0.18
N ALA A 192 -15.45 8.58 0.11
CA ALA A 192 -15.99 9.55 -0.83
C ALA A 192 -14.92 10.54 -1.32
N ASN A 193 -14.91 10.78 -2.63
CA ASN A 193 -13.97 11.65 -3.35
C ASN A 193 -12.52 11.13 -3.47
N ASP A 194 -12.22 9.92 -3.01
CA ASP A 194 -10.97 9.27 -3.38
C ASP A 194 -10.89 9.12 -4.89
N THR A 195 -9.74 9.51 -5.46
CA THR A 195 -9.44 9.29 -6.88
C THR A 195 -8.29 8.30 -7.00
N LEU A 196 -8.56 7.15 -7.58
CA LEU A 196 -7.59 6.10 -7.85
C LEU A 196 -7.10 6.22 -9.29
N LEU A 197 -5.81 5.98 -9.50
CA LEU A 197 -5.16 5.95 -10.80
C LEU A 197 -4.43 4.63 -10.95
N LEU A 198 -4.70 3.89 -12.03
CA LEU A 198 -3.88 2.78 -12.52
C LEU A 198 -3.17 3.25 -13.78
N CYS A 199 -1.88 2.97 -13.94
CA CYS A 199 -1.15 3.40 -15.12
C CYS A 199 0.04 2.51 -15.47
N SER A 200 0.42 2.46 -16.75
CA SER A 200 1.68 1.85 -17.22
C SER A 200 2.89 2.72 -16.86
N ASP A 201 4.09 2.16 -17.04
CA ASP A 201 5.33 2.87 -16.74
C ASP A 201 5.53 4.09 -17.66
N GLY A 202 5.00 4.06 -18.89
CA GLY A 202 5.04 5.15 -19.84
C GLY A 202 4.37 6.43 -19.35
N LEU A 203 3.43 6.36 -18.40
CA LEU A 203 2.95 7.56 -17.70
C LEU A 203 3.94 8.02 -16.63
N THR A 204 4.39 7.09 -15.79
CA THR A 204 5.19 7.40 -14.59
C THR A 204 6.62 7.80 -14.91
N ALA A 205 7.14 7.43 -16.09
CA ALA A 205 8.39 7.92 -16.65
C ALA A 205 8.40 9.44 -16.85
N TYR A 206 7.23 10.04 -17.14
CA TYR A 206 7.08 11.48 -17.39
C TYR A 206 6.39 12.24 -16.26
N MET A 207 5.83 11.55 -15.27
CA MET A 207 5.13 12.12 -14.12
C MET A 207 5.67 11.52 -12.81
N GLN A 208 6.89 11.91 -12.44
CA GLN A 208 7.55 11.39 -11.24
C GLN A 208 7.14 12.07 -9.94
N GLU A 209 6.64 13.31 -10.03
CA GLU A 209 6.34 14.13 -8.87
C GLU A 209 4.90 13.90 -8.37
N HIS A 210 4.76 13.45 -7.12
CA HIS A 210 3.45 13.17 -6.52
C HIS A 210 2.51 14.38 -6.53
N HIS A 211 3.03 15.60 -6.32
CA HIS A 211 2.20 16.81 -6.32
C HIS A 211 1.53 17.06 -7.68
N GLU A 212 2.16 16.60 -8.76
CA GLU A 212 1.65 16.74 -10.10
C GLU A 212 0.47 15.81 -10.36
N ILE A 213 0.62 14.53 -9.96
CA ILE A 213 -0.46 13.54 -10.02
C ILE A 213 -1.67 14.03 -9.22
N ALA A 214 -1.47 14.54 -8.00
CA ALA A 214 -2.54 15.12 -7.20
C ALA A 214 -3.22 16.31 -7.89
N SER A 215 -2.45 17.22 -8.49
CA SER A 215 -2.98 18.39 -9.19
C SER A 215 -3.88 17.99 -10.36
N VAL A 216 -3.42 17.07 -11.22
CA VAL A 216 -4.22 16.61 -12.36
C VAL A 216 -5.48 15.89 -11.88
N LEU A 217 -5.35 14.98 -10.91
CA LEU A 217 -6.47 14.17 -10.43
C LEU A 217 -7.46 14.94 -9.54
N SER A 218 -7.16 16.19 -9.14
CA SER A 218 -8.09 17.07 -8.44
C SER A 218 -9.21 17.63 -9.33
N ASP A 219 -9.08 17.51 -10.65
CA ASP A 219 -10.08 18.01 -11.61
C ASP A 219 -11.45 17.31 -11.38
N PRO A 220 -12.56 18.05 -11.26
CA PRO A 220 -13.89 17.46 -11.13
C PRO A 220 -14.32 16.71 -12.39
N ALA A 221 -13.78 17.03 -13.57
CA ALA A 221 -14.15 16.44 -14.85
C ALA A 221 -13.53 15.05 -15.07
N LEU A 222 -14.00 14.06 -14.29
CA LEU A 222 -13.49 12.69 -14.27
C LEU A 222 -13.35 12.02 -15.67
N PRO A 223 -14.30 12.11 -16.62
CA PRO A 223 -14.19 11.43 -17.91
C PRO A 223 -13.00 11.89 -18.77
N GLY A 224 -12.55 13.13 -18.59
CA GLY A 224 -11.45 13.71 -19.37
C GLY A 224 -10.06 13.44 -18.76
N LEU A 225 -9.99 12.94 -17.53
CA LEU A 225 -8.74 12.81 -16.78
C LEU A 225 -7.74 11.83 -17.42
N PRO A 226 -8.11 10.61 -17.83
CA PRO A 226 -7.17 9.69 -18.48
C PRO A 226 -6.53 10.30 -19.73
N LYS A 227 -7.34 10.95 -20.59
CA LYS A 227 -6.87 11.65 -21.78
C LYS A 227 -5.90 12.79 -21.47
N LYS A 228 -6.18 13.54 -20.41
CA LYS A 228 -5.30 14.63 -19.95
C LYS A 228 -3.95 14.11 -19.48
N LEU A 229 -3.92 13.00 -18.73
CA LEU A 229 -2.69 12.32 -18.29
C LEU A 229 -1.86 11.81 -19.47
N VAL A 230 -2.49 11.07 -20.38
CA VAL A 230 -1.85 10.53 -21.58
C VAL A 230 -1.28 11.65 -22.45
N ARG A 231 -2.06 12.71 -22.67
CA ARG A 231 -1.61 13.89 -23.43
C ARG A 231 -0.39 14.54 -22.79
N LEU A 232 -0.37 14.71 -21.47
CA LEU A 232 0.72 15.36 -20.75
C LEU A 232 2.02 14.55 -20.86
N ALA A 233 1.96 13.23 -20.73
CA ALA A 233 3.11 12.36 -20.94
C ALA A 233 3.63 12.43 -22.39
N ASN A 234 2.72 12.45 -23.37
CA ASN A 234 3.07 12.62 -24.78
C ASN A 234 3.71 13.98 -25.10
N GLU A 235 3.29 15.06 -24.43
CA GLU A 235 3.91 16.39 -24.56
C GLU A 235 5.33 16.44 -23.97
N ARG A 236 5.69 15.49 -23.09
CA ARG A 236 7.00 15.41 -22.42
C ARG A 236 7.98 14.43 -23.05
N GLY A 237 7.54 13.70 -24.07
CA GLY A 237 8.41 12.83 -24.85
C GLY A 237 7.66 11.67 -25.47
N GLY A 238 6.78 11.00 -24.71
CA GLY A 238 6.02 9.84 -25.19
C GLY A 238 6.92 8.72 -25.73
N GLY A 239 7.97 8.38 -24.99
CA GLY A 239 8.96 7.37 -25.38
C GLY A 239 8.44 5.94 -25.37
N ASP A 240 7.32 5.69 -24.68
CA ASP A 240 6.67 4.40 -24.58
C ASP A 240 5.16 4.49 -24.82
N ASN A 241 4.48 3.34 -24.83
CA ASN A 241 3.03 3.26 -24.72
C ASN A 241 2.57 3.86 -23.39
N ILE A 242 1.44 4.58 -23.41
CA ILE A 242 0.96 5.32 -22.23
C ILE A 242 -0.49 4.94 -21.99
N SER A 243 -0.73 4.34 -20.83
CA SER A 243 -2.07 3.92 -20.40
C SER A 243 -2.41 4.41 -19.02
N ALA A 244 -3.66 4.84 -18.85
CA ALA A 244 -4.17 5.32 -17.57
C ALA A 244 -5.65 4.94 -17.41
N ILE A 245 -6.03 4.46 -16.24
CA ILE A 245 -7.41 4.36 -15.79
C ILE A 245 -7.57 5.22 -14.54
N VAL A 246 -8.56 6.11 -14.54
CA VAL A 246 -8.93 6.92 -13.37
C VAL A 246 -10.28 6.45 -12.86
N VAL A 247 -10.35 6.13 -11.57
CA VAL A 247 -11.54 5.66 -10.87
C VAL A 247 -11.85 6.60 -9.71
N ARG A 248 -13.10 7.00 -9.53
CA ARG A 248 -13.52 7.85 -8.42
C ARG A 248 -14.79 7.32 -7.77
N GLY A 249 -14.78 7.28 -6.44
CA GLY A 249 -15.96 7.02 -5.65
C GLY A 249 -16.79 8.30 -5.51
N VAL A 250 -18.00 8.31 -6.08
CA VAL A 250 -18.93 9.45 -6.05
C VAL A 250 -20.13 9.12 -5.16
N THR A 251 -20.52 10.09 -4.33
CA THR A 251 -21.73 10.03 -3.51
C THR A 251 -22.78 10.94 -4.14
N GLU A 252 -23.95 10.40 -4.54
CA GLU A 252 -25.00 11.15 -5.25
C GLU A 252 -25.80 12.12 -4.36
N MET A 253 -25.60 12.11 -3.05
CA MET A 253 -26.22 13.04 -2.09
C MET A 253 -25.12 13.77 -1.31
N PRO A 254 -25.38 14.98 -0.74
CA PRO A 254 -24.42 15.60 0.17
C PRO A 254 -24.04 14.54 1.21
N ALA A 255 -22.74 14.33 1.39
CA ALA A 255 -22.20 13.27 2.22
C ALA A 255 -22.99 13.20 3.54
N ARG A 256 -23.48 12.00 3.89
CA ARG A 256 -24.00 11.81 5.24
C ARG A 256 -22.88 12.19 6.21
N SER A 257 -23.20 12.81 7.34
CA SER A 257 -22.21 13.20 8.36
C SER A 257 -21.21 12.08 8.67
N ASP A 258 -21.67 10.84 8.59
CA ASP A 258 -20.93 9.63 8.92
C ASP A 258 -19.88 9.26 7.85
N ASP A 259 -20.13 9.54 6.56
CA ASP A 259 -19.17 9.28 5.48
C ASP A 259 -17.99 10.27 5.54
N ASP A 260 -18.30 11.54 5.82
CA ASP A 260 -17.28 12.58 6.02
C ASP A 260 -16.47 12.32 7.31
N ALA A 261 -17.13 11.94 8.40
CA ALA A 261 -16.46 11.56 9.65
C ALA A 261 -15.53 10.36 9.44
N ARG A 262 -16.00 9.31 8.76
CA ARG A 262 -15.17 8.14 8.42
C ARG A 262 -13.97 8.52 7.56
N ARG A 263 -14.17 9.38 6.54
CA ARG A 263 -13.06 9.87 5.70
C ARG A 263 -12.02 10.60 6.53
N VAL A 264 -12.43 11.60 7.31
CA VAL A 264 -11.54 12.38 8.17
C VAL A 264 -10.76 11.45 9.09
N GLN A 265 -11.44 10.49 9.72
CA GLN A 265 -10.84 9.54 10.63
C GLN A 265 -9.78 8.65 9.96
N VAL A 266 -10.12 8.01 8.84
CA VAL A 266 -9.18 7.12 8.13
C VAL A 266 -7.97 7.92 7.62
N THR A 267 -8.18 9.12 7.08
CA THR A 267 -7.07 10.00 6.65
C THR A 267 -6.15 10.33 7.83
N GLN A 268 -6.71 10.76 8.96
CA GLN A 268 -5.92 11.13 10.13
C GLN A 268 -5.16 9.94 10.72
N ASN A 269 -5.75 8.74 10.71
CA ASN A 269 -5.10 7.53 11.20
C ASN A 269 -3.88 7.16 10.35
N LEU A 270 -4.05 7.09 9.02
CA LEU A 270 -2.95 6.80 8.08
C LEU A 270 -1.82 7.82 8.21
N GLN A 271 -2.17 9.11 8.34
CA GLN A 271 -1.19 10.16 8.56
C GLN A 271 -0.46 10.00 9.89
N THR A 272 -1.17 9.65 10.96
CA THR A 272 -0.56 9.44 12.28
C THR A 272 0.43 8.29 12.22
N LEU A 273 0.05 7.14 11.66
CA LEU A 273 0.93 5.97 11.54
C LEU A 273 2.27 6.30 10.87
N ARG A 274 2.25 7.10 9.80
CA ARG A 274 3.46 7.49 9.07
C ARG A 274 4.48 8.28 9.89
N HIS A 275 4.05 8.98 10.94
CA HIS A 275 4.94 9.79 11.80
C HIS A 275 5.39 9.05 13.05
N ILE A 276 4.93 7.82 13.27
CA ILE A 276 5.36 7.00 14.41
C ILE A 276 6.76 6.48 14.11
N ALA A 277 7.69 6.65 15.05
CA ALA A 277 9.09 6.23 14.91
C ALA A 277 9.24 4.75 14.51
N LEU A 278 8.33 3.89 14.97
CA LEU A 278 8.30 2.47 14.61
C LEU A 278 7.99 2.21 13.12
N PHE A 279 7.21 3.09 12.49
CA PHE A 279 6.71 2.91 11.12
C PHE A 279 7.31 3.92 10.13
N MET A 280 8.22 4.78 10.58
CA MET A 280 8.76 5.90 9.78
C MET A 280 9.47 5.46 8.50
N ASP A 281 10.00 4.23 8.46
CA ASP A 281 10.71 3.66 7.32
C ASP A 281 9.79 2.97 6.31
N LEU A 282 8.54 2.71 6.68
CA LEU A 282 7.59 2.00 5.84
C LEU A 282 7.19 2.87 4.64
N GLY A 283 7.06 2.23 3.48
CA GLY A 283 6.46 2.83 2.29
C GLY A 283 4.94 2.94 2.40
N ASP A 284 4.32 3.68 1.49
CA ASP A 284 2.86 3.85 1.48
C ASP A 284 2.09 2.51 1.40
N PRO A 285 2.45 1.51 0.56
CA PRO A 285 1.77 0.22 0.53
C PRO A 285 1.85 -0.54 1.86
N GLU A 286 3.01 -0.45 2.52
CA GLU A 286 3.30 -1.10 3.79
C GLU A 286 2.50 -0.46 4.94
N ILE A 287 2.40 0.88 4.95
CA ILE A 287 1.57 1.62 5.91
C ILE A 287 0.09 1.25 5.74
N VAL A 288 -0.41 1.21 4.50
CA VAL A 288 -1.81 0.83 4.23
C VAL A 288 -2.06 -0.62 4.64
N ARG A 289 -1.15 -1.55 4.31
CA ARG A 289 -1.25 -2.96 4.72
C ARG A 289 -1.31 -3.09 6.24
N LEU A 290 -0.42 -2.40 6.94
CA LEU A 290 -0.36 -2.44 8.40
C LEU A 290 -1.59 -1.80 9.03
N PHE A 291 -2.07 -0.67 8.49
CA PHE A 291 -3.25 0.03 8.98
C PHE A 291 -4.50 -0.87 9.00
N ASN A 292 -4.68 -1.73 7.99
CA ASN A 292 -5.82 -2.65 7.94
C ASN A 292 -5.83 -3.72 9.05
N LYS A 293 -4.70 -3.91 9.74
CA LYS A 293 -4.57 -4.85 10.85
C LYS A 293 -4.79 -4.18 12.20
N PHE A 294 -4.98 -2.86 12.23
CA PHE A 294 -5.33 -2.11 13.42
C PHE A 294 -6.86 -2.07 13.62
N GLN A 295 -7.26 -2.13 14.89
CA GLN A 295 -8.62 -1.85 15.32
C GLN A 295 -8.66 -0.51 16.08
N ALA A 296 -9.65 0.33 15.80
CA ALA A 296 -9.79 1.64 16.45
C ALA A 296 -10.76 1.56 17.63
N PHE A 297 -10.36 2.14 18.76
CA PHE A 297 -11.16 2.23 19.97
C PHE A 297 -11.15 3.65 20.54
N GLU A 298 -12.29 4.08 21.06
CA GLU A 298 -12.44 5.34 21.79
C GLU A 298 -12.53 5.07 23.28
N HIS A 299 -11.84 5.89 24.06
CA HIS A 299 -11.78 5.75 25.51
C HIS A 299 -12.03 7.10 26.21
N PRO A 300 -12.92 7.14 27.23
CA PRO A 300 -13.13 8.33 28.03
C PRO A 300 -11.96 8.57 29.02
N PRO A 301 -11.80 9.80 29.52
CA PRO A 301 -10.88 10.10 30.63
C PRO A 301 -11.08 9.15 31.81
N GLY A 302 -9.97 8.67 32.39
CA GLY A 302 -9.93 7.73 33.50
C GLY A 302 -10.01 6.26 33.09
N ALA A 303 -10.26 5.93 31.81
CA ALA A 303 -10.21 4.54 31.34
C ALA A 303 -8.80 3.96 31.45
N VAL A 304 -8.69 2.70 31.90
CA VAL A 304 -7.43 1.96 31.97
C VAL A 304 -7.30 1.10 30.72
N ILE A 305 -6.26 1.34 29.92
CA ILE A 305 -6.01 0.61 28.66
C ILE A 305 -5.18 -0.65 28.93
N ILE A 306 -4.20 -0.51 29.80
CA ILE A 306 -3.30 -1.59 30.23
C ILE A 306 -3.21 -1.51 31.74
N LYS A 307 -3.30 -2.63 32.45
CA LYS A 307 -2.95 -2.70 33.86
C LYS A 307 -1.61 -3.42 34.05
N GLU A 308 -0.80 -2.90 34.97
CA GLU A 308 0.47 -3.52 35.36
C GLU A 308 0.21 -4.95 35.85
N GLY A 309 0.96 -5.92 35.30
CA GLY A 309 0.81 -7.34 35.58
C GLY A 309 -0.15 -8.10 34.67
N ASP A 310 -0.90 -7.44 33.77
CA ASP A 310 -1.77 -8.14 32.81
C ASP A 310 -0.97 -8.91 31.76
N ASP A 311 -1.53 -10.01 31.27
CA ASP A 311 -0.95 -10.84 30.20
C ASP A 311 -1.56 -10.49 28.82
N THR A 312 -1.54 -9.20 28.45
CA THR A 312 -1.99 -8.78 27.11
C THR A 312 -0.82 -8.66 26.14
N ASP A 313 -1.05 -8.94 24.85
CA ASP A 313 -0.01 -9.04 23.82
C ASP A 313 -0.21 -8.07 22.64
N SER A 314 -0.95 -6.98 22.84
CA SER A 314 -1.17 -5.95 21.82
C SER A 314 -0.22 -4.76 21.95
N MET A 315 0.04 -4.06 20.85
CA MET A 315 0.59 -2.70 20.87
C MET A 315 -0.51 -1.66 20.61
N PHE A 316 -0.27 -0.45 21.07
CA PHE A 316 -1.23 0.65 21.04
C PHE A 316 -0.59 1.89 20.45
N VAL A 317 -1.36 2.62 19.66
CA VAL A 317 -0.97 3.87 19.01
C VAL A 317 -2.00 4.93 19.34
N ILE A 318 -1.53 6.10 19.79
CA ILE A 318 -2.40 7.22 20.15
C ILE A 318 -2.62 8.08 18.90
N VAL A 319 -3.85 8.12 18.41
CA VAL A 319 -4.24 8.98 17.27
C VAL A 319 -4.70 10.35 17.75
N GLU A 320 -5.40 10.38 18.87
CA GLU A 320 -5.91 11.59 19.50
C GLU A 320 -5.95 11.40 21.01
N GLY A 321 -5.80 12.51 21.75
CA GLY A 321 -5.81 12.52 23.21
C GLY A 321 -4.47 12.16 23.85
N ASP A 322 -4.54 11.93 25.16
CA ASP A 322 -3.38 11.79 26.04
C ASP A 322 -3.58 10.63 27.02
N VAL A 323 -2.46 9.99 27.37
CA VAL A 323 -2.41 8.93 28.37
C VAL A 323 -1.24 9.13 29.32
N GLN A 324 -1.40 8.59 30.52
CA GLN A 324 -0.38 8.59 31.57
C GLN A 324 0.07 7.15 31.86
N ILE A 325 1.39 6.96 31.95
CA ILE A 325 2.01 5.68 32.29
C ILE A 325 2.41 5.70 33.76
N VAL A 326 1.91 4.74 34.53
CA VAL A 326 2.15 4.59 35.97
C VAL A 326 2.78 3.23 36.23
N ARG A 327 3.91 3.18 36.92
CA ARG A 327 4.59 1.94 37.33
C ARG A 327 4.83 1.96 38.82
N ALA A 328 4.45 0.89 39.53
CA ALA A 328 4.56 0.81 40.99
C ALA A 328 4.00 2.07 41.71
N GLY A 329 2.89 2.60 41.20
CA GLY A 329 2.21 3.79 41.75
C GLY A 329 2.84 5.15 41.44
N LYS A 330 3.95 5.20 40.67
CA LYS A 330 4.58 6.46 40.24
C LYS A 330 4.36 6.73 38.76
N VAL A 331 4.09 7.98 38.42
CA VAL A 331 4.01 8.42 37.01
C VAL A 331 5.41 8.38 36.42
N VAL A 332 5.58 7.61 35.35
CA VAL A 332 6.86 7.43 34.65
C VAL A 332 6.92 8.29 33.39
N ALA A 333 5.79 8.41 32.68
CA ALA A 333 5.72 9.18 31.44
C ALA A 333 4.27 9.63 31.17
N SER A 334 4.13 10.68 30.37
CA SER A 334 2.87 11.07 29.73
C SER A 334 3.07 11.03 28.22
N LEU A 335 2.16 10.37 27.51
CA LEU A 335 2.21 10.21 26.06
C LEU A 335 1.02 10.91 25.43
N THR A 336 1.24 11.48 24.25
CA THR A 336 0.26 12.24 23.49
C THR A 336 0.15 11.67 22.07
N ARG A 337 -0.70 12.28 21.24
CA ARG A 337 -0.86 11.95 19.81
C ARG A 337 0.47 11.66 19.10
N GLY A 338 0.51 10.56 18.35
CA GLY A 338 1.67 10.10 17.59
C GLY A 338 2.64 9.22 18.40
N ALA A 339 2.42 9.07 19.70
CA ALA A 339 3.15 8.10 20.51
C ALA A 339 2.56 6.68 20.40
N HIS A 340 3.35 5.69 20.77
CA HIS A 340 2.96 4.29 20.87
C HIS A 340 3.42 3.70 22.21
N PHE A 341 2.76 2.63 22.64
CA PHE A 341 3.14 1.88 23.84
C PHE A 341 2.71 0.42 23.74
N GLY A 342 3.28 -0.41 24.61
CA GLY A 342 2.94 -1.84 24.66
C GLY A 342 3.54 -2.68 23.53
N GLU A 343 4.46 -2.12 22.74
CA GLU A 343 5.16 -2.80 21.65
C GLU A 343 5.89 -4.07 22.10
N MET A 344 6.28 -4.14 23.38
CA MET A 344 6.90 -5.34 23.94
C MET A 344 5.98 -6.55 23.97
N GLY A 345 4.65 -6.33 24.06
CA GLY A 345 3.67 -7.40 23.97
C GLY A 345 3.68 -8.12 22.61
N LEU A 346 4.19 -7.47 21.55
CA LEU A 346 4.37 -8.11 20.24
C LEU A 346 5.53 -9.11 20.23
N LEU A 347 6.59 -8.82 21.00
CA LEU A 347 7.86 -9.57 20.96
C LEU A 347 7.96 -10.66 22.02
N ASN A 348 7.44 -10.43 23.23
CA ASN A 348 7.52 -11.37 24.33
C ASN A 348 6.20 -11.49 25.11
N GLN A 349 6.02 -12.62 25.80
CA GLN A 349 4.86 -12.89 26.67
C GLN A 349 5.21 -12.58 28.12
N ARG A 350 5.71 -11.36 28.39
CA ARG A 350 5.90 -10.91 29.76
C ARG A 350 4.67 -10.14 30.23
N PRO A 351 4.30 -10.24 31.53
CA PRO A 351 3.29 -9.38 32.10
C PRO A 351 3.63 -7.91 31.86
N ARG A 352 2.59 -7.09 31.71
CA ARG A 352 2.74 -5.66 31.44
C ARG A 352 3.51 -4.95 32.55
N SER A 353 4.49 -4.14 32.16
CA SER A 353 5.43 -3.50 33.09
C SER A 353 4.90 -2.22 33.75
N ALA A 354 3.76 -1.70 33.28
CA ALA A 354 3.15 -0.47 33.78
C ALA A 354 1.66 -0.44 33.46
N THR A 355 0.92 0.36 34.21
CA THR A 355 -0.48 0.71 33.95
C THR A 355 -0.54 1.93 33.04
N VAL A 356 -1.43 1.94 32.06
CA VAL A 356 -1.68 3.08 31.16
C VAL A 356 -3.11 3.54 31.34
N THR A 357 -3.28 4.79 31.76
CA THR A 357 -4.60 5.40 32.03
C THR A 357 -4.81 6.62 31.14
N VAL A 358 -6.01 6.75 30.60
CA VAL A 358 -6.43 7.85 29.72
C VAL A 358 -6.66 9.13 30.54
N THR A 359 -6.13 10.27 30.09
CA THR A 359 -6.25 11.56 30.81
C THR A 359 -7.13 12.59 30.11
N SER A 360 -7.33 12.47 28.80
CA SER A 360 -8.27 13.24 27.97
C SER A 360 -9.06 12.26 27.08
N PRO A 361 -10.17 12.63 26.43
CA PRO A 361 -10.83 11.73 25.48
C PRO A 361 -9.82 11.26 24.42
N THR A 362 -9.59 9.95 24.35
CA THR A 362 -8.46 9.39 23.60
C THR A 362 -8.95 8.34 22.61
N GLN A 363 -8.41 8.41 21.40
CA GLN A 363 -8.61 7.41 20.36
C GLN A 363 -7.32 6.63 20.14
N ILE A 364 -7.44 5.31 20.18
CA ILE A 364 -6.30 4.39 20.12
C ILE A 364 -6.48 3.39 18.99
N LEU A 365 -5.41 3.15 18.24
CA LEU A 365 -5.31 2.01 17.34
C LEU A 365 -4.61 0.87 18.07
N VAL A 366 -5.23 -0.31 18.03
CA VAL A 366 -4.73 -1.54 18.66
C VAL A 366 -4.28 -2.50 17.58
N LEU A 367 -3.03 -2.97 17.67
CA LEU A 367 -2.51 -4.05 16.85
C LEU A 367 -2.19 -5.24 17.74
N GLU A 368 -2.97 -6.31 17.56
CA GLU A 368 -2.76 -7.57 18.26
C GLU A 368 -1.53 -8.30 17.71
N ARG A 369 -0.82 -9.04 18.57
CA ARG A 369 0.34 -9.84 18.17
C ARG A 369 0.01 -10.87 17.09
N ARG A 370 -1.19 -11.45 17.10
CA ARG A 370 -1.61 -12.37 16.03
C ARG A 370 -1.59 -11.67 14.68
N ALA A 371 -2.26 -10.51 14.57
CA ALA A 371 -2.32 -9.74 13.35
C ALA A 371 -0.93 -9.22 12.93
N PHE A 372 -0.09 -8.80 13.88
CA PHE A 372 1.31 -8.45 13.62
C PHE A 372 2.09 -9.63 13.02
N ASN A 373 1.99 -10.82 13.61
CA ASN A 373 2.67 -12.02 13.11
C ASN A 373 2.17 -12.48 11.74
N GLU A 374 0.90 -12.23 11.42
CA GLU A 374 0.36 -12.47 10.08
C GLU A 374 1.04 -11.54 9.06
N VAL A 375 1.15 -10.24 9.37
CA VAL A 375 1.88 -9.27 8.51
C VAL A 375 3.33 -9.69 8.30
N LEU A 376 4.03 -10.13 9.36
CA LEU A 376 5.42 -10.57 9.23
C LEU A 376 5.59 -11.79 8.32
N ARG A 377 4.56 -12.65 8.21
CA ARG A 377 4.59 -13.83 7.34
C ARG A 377 4.20 -13.52 5.91
N GLU A 378 3.30 -12.56 5.71
CA GLU A 378 2.81 -12.15 4.39
C GLU A 378 3.85 -11.34 3.61
N ASP A 379 4.67 -10.52 4.28
CA ASP A 379 5.64 -9.63 3.63
C ASP A 379 6.98 -9.59 4.38
N THR A 380 7.97 -10.28 3.83
CA THR A 380 9.31 -10.39 4.41
C THR A 380 10.07 -9.07 4.45
N GLY A 381 9.84 -8.17 3.48
CA GLY A 381 10.47 -6.86 3.44
C GLY A 381 9.92 -5.94 4.54
N LEU A 382 8.59 -5.92 4.68
CA LEU A 382 7.92 -5.25 5.79
C LEU A 382 8.36 -5.81 7.14
N ALA A 383 8.47 -7.14 7.25
CA ALA A 383 8.94 -7.80 8.45
C ALA A 383 10.35 -7.36 8.85
N ALA A 384 11.28 -7.35 7.89
CA ALA A 384 12.64 -6.91 8.11
C ALA A 384 12.70 -5.46 8.60
N LYS A 385 11.96 -4.54 7.97
CA LYS A 385 11.89 -3.12 8.38
C LYS A 385 11.35 -2.97 9.81
N LEU A 386 10.25 -3.64 10.13
CA LEU A 386 9.61 -3.56 11.45
C LEU A 386 10.52 -4.12 12.55
N LEU A 387 11.08 -5.32 12.34
CA LEU A 387 11.97 -5.96 13.32
C LEU A 387 13.26 -5.16 13.51
N TYR A 388 13.82 -4.62 12.43
CA TYR A 388 14.99 -3.75 12.49
C TYR A 388 14.70 -2.47 13.28
N LYS A 389 13.56 -1.81 13.04
CA LYS A 389 13.17 -0.61 13.80
C LYS A 389 12.88 -0.91 15.26
N LEU A 390 12.24 -2.03 15.58
CA LEU A 390 12.06 -2.47 16.95
C LEU A 390 13.41 -2.70 17.64
N ALA A 391 14.36 -3.36 16.97
CA ALA A 391 15.69 -3.57 17.51
C ALA A 391 16.44 -2.26 17.78
N GLN A 392 16.35 -1.29 16.87
CA GLN A 392 16.93 0.05 17.07
C GLN A 392 16.30 0.78 18.26
N ILE A 393 14.96 0.81 18.35
CA ILE A 393 14.25 1.46 19.46
C ILE A 393 14.61 0.81 20.79
N LEU A 394 14.67 -0.53 20.85
CA LEU A 394 15.05 -1.26 22.06
C LEU A 394 16.50 -0.99 22.46
N SER A 395 17.43 -0.98 21.50
CA SER A 395 18.84 -0.64 21.75
C SER A 395 19.00 0.75 22.35
N LEU A 396 18.31 1.75 21.78
CA LEU A 396 18.36 3.12 22.29
C LEU A 396 17.80 3.23 23.72
N ARG A 397 16.69 2.56 24.01
CA ARG A 397 16.11 2.54 25.37
C ARG A 397 17.00 1.82 26.38
N LEU A 398 17.72 0.77 25.94
CA LEU A 398 18.73 0.10 26.76
C LEU A 398 19.86 1.07 27.11
N ASP A 399 20.40 1.79 26.14
CA ASP A 399 21.45 2.79 26.36
C ASP A 399 21.02 3.89 27.34
N GLU A 400 19.80 4.41 27.19
CA GLU A 400 19.20 5.38 28.12
C GLU A 400 19.08 4.81 29.55
N SER A 401 18.74 3.53 29.69
CA SER A 401 18.63 2.88 31.00
C SER A 401 19.99 2.66 31.69
N PHE A 402 21.08 2.52 30.93
CA PHE A 402 22.44 2.38 31.46
C PHE A 402 23.11 3.72 31.78
N GLN A 403 22.69 4.81 31.14
CA GLN A 403 23.20 6.16 31.42
C GLN A 403 22.56 6.81 32.68
N GLY A 404 21.58 6.12 33.30
CA GLY A 404 20.80 6.59 34.44
C GLY A 404 21.53 6.84 35.77
N ASP A 405 22.87 6.80 35.82
CA ASP A 405 23.68 7.21 36.98
C ASP A 405 24.53 8.47 36.73
N ALA A 406 24.46 9.09 35.54
CA ALA A 406 25.21 10.31 35.22
C ALA A 406 24.29 11.45 34.74
N THR A 407 23.79 12.23 35.70
CA THR A 407 23.38 13.66 35.63
C THR A 407 22.56 14.19 34.44
N GLU A 408 21.38 14.71 34.78
CA GLU A 408 20.67 15.89 34.24
C GLU A 408 21.30 16.63 33.04
N HIS A 409 20.86 16.31 31.81
CA HIS A 409 20.73 17.16 30.59
C HIS A 409 20.92 16.34 29.30
N ALA A 410 20.18 15.24 29.13
CA ALA A 410 20.03 14.61 27.83
C ALA A 410 18.74 15.12 27.16
N GLU A 411 18.72 16.39 26.77
CA GLU A 411 17.75 16.85 25.77
C GLU A 411 17.91 16.00 24.51
N ARG A 412 16.91 15.15 24.23
CA ARG A 412 16.47 14.63 22.93
C ARG A 412 17.52 14.55 21.80
N LYS A 413 18.66 13.89 22.03
CA LYS A 413 19.55 13.43 20.94
C LYS A 413 19.07 12.15 20.25
N THR A 414 17.96 11.58 20.71
CA THR A 414 17.35 10.34 20.22
C THR A 414 16.94 10.38 18.74
N LEU A 415 16.74 11.58 18.17
CA LEU A 415 16.41 11.75 16.74
C LEU A 415 17.64 11.71 15.82
N GLU A 416 18.87 11.92 16.33
CA GLU A 416 20.08 12.00 15.50
C GLU A 416 20.79 10.64 15.30
N LEU A 417 20.61 9.67 16.22
CA LEU A 417 21.31 8.38 16.16
C LEU A 417 20.51 7.26 15.45
N GLY A 418 19.20 7.45 15.22
CA GLY A 418 18.31 6.50 14.54
C GLY A 418 18.28 6.61 13.01
N VAL A 419 19.16 7.43 12.41
CA VAL A 419 19.10 7.85 11.00
C VAL A 419 19.59 6.76 10.03
N LEU A 420 20.27 5.72 10.50
CA LEU A 420 20.69 4.62 9.65
C LEU A 420 19.52 3.66 9.40
N SER A 421 18.87 3.83 8.24
CA SER A 421 18.02 2.81 7.64
C SER A 421 18.70 2.29 6.37
N PRO A 422 18.93 0.97 6.21
CA PRO A 422 19.40 0.43 4.94
C PRO A 422 18.31 0.54 3.84
N PHE A 423 17.06 0.84 4.22
CA PHE A 423 15.89 0.85 3.35
C PHE A 423 15.52 2.24 2.82
N ARG A 424 16.23 3.30 3.22
CA ARG A 424 15.97 4.67 2.77
C ARG A 424 17.28 5.39 2.42
N PRO A 425 17.22 6.41 1.53
CA PRO A 425 18.37 7.24 1.23
C PRO A 425 18.89 7.95 2.48
N ARG A 426 20.22 8.14 2.55
CA ARG A 426 20.86 9.03 3.53
C ARG A 426 20.61 10.46 3.06
N TRP A 427 19.92 11.27 3.86
CA TRP A 427 19.76 12.71 3.61
C TRP A 427 20.79 13.49 4.39
#